data_AF-A0A523XIR1-F1
#
_entry.id   AF-A0A523XIR1-F1
#
_cell.length_a   1.000
_cell.length_b   1.000
_cell.length_c   1.000
_cell.angle_alpha   90.00
_cell.angle_beta   90.00
_cell.angle_gamma   90.00
#
_symmetry.space_group_name_H-M   'P 1'
#
loop_
_entity.id
_entity.type
_entity.pdbx_description
1 polymer ?
#
loop_
_entity_poly.entity_id
_entity_poly.type
_entity_poly.pdbx_seq_one_letter_code
_entity_poly.pdbx_strand_id
1 'polypeptide(L)'
;MPGRIMTVGDVAEYLSLDPQTVSRKAQTGELPGFKVGNRWRFDRDDIDRWIVGQKNNTGELSVRVDRIWEKIRSKAERSGLTRESVPDLLSEIRSEGGSTW
;
A
#
# COMPACT_ATOMS: atom_id res chain seq x y z
N MET A 1 -19.35 22.96 8.91
CA MET A 1 -18.33 22.93 7.84
C MET A 1 -17.02 23.36 8.46
N PRO A 2 -16.02 22.48 8.62
CA PRO A 2 -14.70 22.91 9.09
C PRO A 2 -14.12 23.92 8.10
N GLY A 3 -13.37 24.90 8.60
CA GLY A 3 -12.68 25.88 7.77
C GLY A 3 -11.68 25.21 6.82
N ARG A 4 -11.16 25.96 5.85
CA ARG A 4 -10.17 25.47 4.86
C ARG A 4 -8.98 24.77 5.51
N ILE A 5 -8.61 25.21 6.72
CA ILE A 5 -7.56 24.60 7.53
C ILE A 5 -8.19 23.73 8.63
N MET A 6 -7.83 22.45 8.60
CA MET A 6 -8.28 21.40 9.51
C MET A 6 -7.26 21.14 10.63
N THR A 7 -7.75 20.70 11.77
CA THR A 7 -6.96 20.17 12.89
C THR A 7 -6.77 18.66 12.76
N VAL A 8 -5.95 18.07 13.64
CA VAL A 8 -5.81 16.60 13.74
C VAL A 8 -7.17 15.93 13.99
N GLY A 9 -8.02 16.52 14.83
CA GLY A 9 -9.34 15.97 15.15
C GLY A 9 -10.27 15.99 13.93
N ASP A 10 -10.27 17.09 13.19
CA ASP A 10 -11.09 17.20 11.97
C ASP A 10 -10.64 16.17 10.92
N VAL A 11 -9.33 15.96 10.73
CA VAL A 11 -8.80 14.97 9.78
C VAL A 11 -9.04 13.54 10.25
N ALA A 12 -8.95 13.30 11.56
CA ALA A 12 -9.27 12.01 12.18
C ALA A 12 -10.73 11.62 11.93
N GLU A 13 -11.67 12.52 12.17
CA GLU A 13 -13.07 12.32 11.84
C GLU A 13 -13.27 12.13 10.34
N TYR A 14 -12.64 12.98 9.52
CA TYR A 14 -12.81 12.97 8.07
C TYR A 14 -12.31 11.68 7.40
N LEU A 15 -11.20 11.14 7.87
CA LEU A 15 -10.62 9.89 7.35
C LEU A 15 -11.05 8.65 8.16
N SER A 16 -11.86 8.82 9.21
CA SER A 16 -12.20 7.76 10.16
C SER A 16 -10.97 7.06 10.77
N LEU A 17 -9.98 7.87 11.17
CA LEU A 17 -8.74 7.42 11.80
C LEU A 17 -8.64 7.88 13.25
N ASP A 18 -7.82 7.20 14.04
CA ASP A 18 -7.45 7.69 15.36
C ASP A 18 -6.56 8.96 15.26
N PRO A 19 -6.77 10.01 16.09
CA PRO A 19 -5.96 11.23 16.10
C PRO A 19 -4.44 11.00 16.27
N GLN A 20 -4.03 9.97 17.02
CA GLN A 20 -2.62 9.61 17.18
C GLN A 20 -2.04 9.09 15.85
N THR A 21 -2.83 8.34 15.08
CA THR A 21 -2.43 7.88 13.75
C THR A 21 -2.30 9.04 12.77
N VAL A 22 -3.23 10.00 12.79
CA VAL A 22 -3.13 11.22 11.96
C VAL A 22 -1.86 12.00 12.31
N SER A 23 -1.59 12.20 13.60
CA SER A 23 -0.39 12.91 14.06
C SER A 23 0.90 12.20 13.65
N ARG A 24 0.95 10.87 13.78
CA ARG A 24 2.10 10.05 13.35
C ARG A 24 2.30 10.16 11.85
N LYS A 25 1.23 10.01 11.05
CA LYS A 25 1.31 10.11 9.58
C LYS A 25 1.71 11.51 9.10
N ALA A 26 1.28 12.56 9.78
CA ALA A 26 1.75 13.91 9.51
C ALA A 26 3.25 14.05 9.82
N GLN A 27 3.70 13.47 10.93
CA GLN A 27 5.10 13.48 11.34
C GLN A 27 6.02 12.67 10.39
N THR A 28 5.54 11.56 9.83
CA THR A 28 6.27 10.76 8.84
C THR A 28 6.18 11.33 7.42
N GLY A 29 5.36 12.37 7.20
CA GLY A 29 5.12 12.95 5.88
C GLY A 29 4.18 12.12 5.00
N GLU A 30 3.55 11.08 5.54
CA GLU A 30 2.55 10.26 4.84
C GLU A 30 1.22 10.99 4.65
N LEU A 31 0.88 11.93 5.53
CA LEU A 31 -0.27 12.83 5.37
C LEU A 31 0.23 14.26 5.11
N PRO A 32 -0.29 14.96 4.08
CA PRO A 32 0.12 16.33 3.81
C PRO A 32 -0.42 17.26 4.89
N GLY A 33 0.49 17.88 5.63
CA GLY A 33 0.17 18.84 6.67
C GLY A 33 1.40 19.63 7.06
N PHE A 34 1.18 20.72 7.79
CA PHE A 34 2.24 21.59 8.28
C PHE A 34 2.06 21.90 9.77
N LYS A 35 3.18 22.18 10.44
CA LYS A 35 3.20 22.45 11.86
C LYS A 35 3.19 23.96 12.12
N VAL A 36 2.26 24.43 12.95
CA VAL A 36 2.20 25.82 13.42
C VAL A 36 2.33 25.81 14.95
N GLY A 37 3.46 26.28 15.45
CA GLY A 37 3.83 26.10 16.86
C GLY A 37 3.89 24.62 17.22
N ASN A 38 3.08 24.18 18.19
CA ASN A 38 2.99 22.76 18.58
C ASN A 38 1.74 22.04 18.04
N ARG A 39 1.05 22.59 17.04
CA ARG A 39 -0.17 22.00 16.47
C ARG A 39 -0.01 21.71 14.99
N TRP A 40 -0.51 20.57 14.55
CA TRP A 40 -0.63 20.26 13.14
C TRP A 40 -1.84 20.97 12.52
N ARG A 41 -1.67 21.36 11.27
CA ARG A 41 -2.67 21.98 10.41
C ARG A 41 -2.64 21.30 9.04
N PHE A 42 -3.82 21.12 8.47
CA PHE A 42 -4.01 20.40 7.23
C PHE A 42 -4.90 21.24 6.33
N ASP A 43 -4.48 21.52 5.10
CA ASP A 43 -5.40 22.12 4.13
C ASP A 43 -6.34 21.02 3.61
N ARG A 44 -7.64 21.31 3.59
CA ARG A 44 -8.65 20.35 3.12
C ARG A 44 -8.39 19.90 1.68
N ASP A 45 -8.00 20.83 0.80
CA ASP A 45 -7.76 20.52 -0.61
C ASP A 45 -6.56 19.57 -0.78
N ASP A 46 -5.55 19.68 0.10
CA ASP A 46 -4.40 18.76 0.13
C ASP A 46 -4.80 17.36 0.60
N ILE A 47 -5.63 17.26 1.63
CA ILE A 47 -6.16 15.97 2.10
C ILE A 47 -7.01 15.31 1.01
N ASP A 48 -7.87 16.08 0.33
CA ASP A 48 -8.71 15.58 -0.76
C ASP A 48 -7.86 15.05 -1.92
N ARG A 49 -6.82 15.79 -2.31
CA ARG A 49 -5.84 15.34 -3.33
C ARG A 49 -5.11 14.08 -2.88
N TRP A 50 -4.70 14.00 -1.62
CA TRP A 50 -4.04 12.83 -1.07
C TRP A 50 -4.93 11.59 -1.13
N ILE A 51 -6.22 11.70 -0.81
CA ILE A 51 -7.18 10.59 -0.92
C ILE A 51 -7.22 10.06 -2.37
N VAL A 52 -7.25 10.95 -3.36
CA VAL A 52 -7.22 10.56 -4.78
C VAL A 52 -5.92 9.83 -5.11
N GLY A 53 -4.79 10.33 -4.63
CA GLY A 53 -3.49 9.67 -4.78
C GLY A 53 -3.45 8.26 -4.18
N GLN A 54 -4.03 8.05 -3.00
CA GLN A 54 -4.08 6.72 -2.35
C GLN A 54 -4.90 5.71 -3.17
N LYS A 55 -6.01 6.13 -3.79
CA LYS A 55 -6.83 5.27 -4.65
C LYS A 55 -6.05 4.76 -5.86
N ASN A 56 -5.18 5.60 -6.42
CA ASN A 56 -4.38 5.25 -7.60
C ASN A 56 -3.19 4.34 -7.26
N ASN A 57 -2.59 4.50 -6.07
CA ASN A 57 -1.46 3.68 -5.65
C ASN A 57 -1.84 2.19 -5.43
N THR A 58 -3.08 1.93 -5.00
CA THR A 58 -3.61 0.55 -4.91
C THR A 58 -3.76 -0.11 -6.28
N GLY A 59 -4.05 0.67 -7.33
CA GLY A 59 -4.07 0.18 -8.72
C GLY A 59 -2.68 0.04 -9.34
N GLU A 60 -1.68 0.77 -8.86
CA GLU A 60 -0.32 0.73 -9.41
C GLU A 60 0.45 -0.54 -8.99
N LEU A 61 0.23 -1.02 -7.75
CA LEU A 61 0.80 -2.28 -7.29
C LEU A 61 0.26 -3.49 -8.05
N SER A 62 -1.05 -3.55 -8.34
CA SER A 62 -1.61 -4.64 -9.16
C SER A 62 -1.04 -4.63 -10.57
N VAL A 63 -0.99 -3.46 -11.23
CA VAL A 63 -0.40 -3.31 -12.57
C VAL A 63 1.09 -3.70 -12.59
N ARG A 64 1.84 -3.38 -11.54
CA ARG A 64 3.25 -3.76 -11.40
C ARG A 64 3.41 -5.26 -11.19
N VAL A 65 2.54 -5.87 -10.40
CA VAL A 65 2.47 -7.32 -10.16
C VAL A 65 2.09 -8.07 -11.44
N ASP A 66 1.13 -7.57 -12.22
CA ASP A 66 0.73 -8.14 -13.51
C ASP A 66 1.90 -8.18 -14.50
N ARG A 67 2.71 -7.10 -14.57
CA ARG A 67 3.90 -7.05 -15.44
C ARG A 67 4.98 -8.06 -15.01
N ILE A 68 5.10 -8.34 -13.71
CA ILE A 68 6.03 -9.34 -13.19
C ILE A 68 5.50 -10.75 -13.49
N TRP A 69 4.19 -10.98 -13.33
CA TRP A 69 3.55 -12.24 -13.66
C TRP A 69 3.68 -12.61 -15.13
N GLU A 70 3.54 -11.67 -16.05
CA GLU A 70 3.74 -11.93 -17.48
C GLU A 70 5.18 -12.37 -17.79
N LYS A 71 6.18 -11.78 -17.12
CA LYS A 71 7.59 -12.18 -17.28
C LYS A 71 7.87 -13.57 -16.70
N ILE A 72 7.26 -13.89 -15.56
CA ILE A 72 7.38 -15.22 -14.93
C ILE A 72 6.71 -16.28 -15.81
N ARG A 73 5.49 -16.03 -16.27
CA ARG A 73 4.74 -16.93 -17.17
C ARG A 73 5.49 -17.16 -18.48
N SER A 74 5.94 -16.10 -19.13
CA SER A 74 6.71 -16.19 -20.39
C SER A 74 8.04 -16.94 -20.24
N LYS A 75 8.62 -16.97 -19.03
CA LYS A 75 9.83 -17.75 -18.75
C LYS A 75 9.48 -19.21 -18.44
N ALA A 76 8.40 -19.45 -17.70
CA ALA A 76 7.88 -20.79 -17.41
C ALA A 76 7.47 -21.54 -18.69
N GLU A 77 6.76 -20.88 -19.62
CA GLU A 77 6.33 -21.45 -20.90
C GLU A 77 7.51 -21.86 -21.78
N ARG A 78 8.55 -21.03 -21.86
CA ARG A 78 9.80 -21.35 -22.59
C ARG A 78 10.59 -22.50 -21.97
N SER A 79 10.36 -22.76 -20.70
CA SER A 79 10.94 -23.89 -19.97
C SER A 79 10.04 -25.12 -19.94
N GLY A 80 8.86 -25.08 -20.59
CA GLY A 80 7.88 -26.18 -20.56
C GLY A 80 7.16 -26.35 -19.21
N LEU A 81 7.29 -25.38 -18.29
CA LEU A 81 6.64 -25.41 -16.98
C LEU A 81 5.17 -25.03 -17.14
N THR A 82 4.28 -26.02 -17.13
CA THR A 82 2.84 -25.79 -17.24
C THR A 82 2.21 -25.59 -15.86
N ARG A 83 1.03 -24.96 -15.82
CA ARG A 83 0.24 -24.78 -14.59
C ARG A 83 -0.10 -26.10 -13.90
N GLU A 84 -0.17 -27.18 -14.67
CA GLU A 84 -0.48 -28.54 -14.19
C GLU A 84 0.69 -29.17 -13.44
N SER A 85 1.92 -28.74 -13.72
CA SER A 85 3.15 -29.22 -13.07
C SER A 85 3.51 -28.46 -11.78
N VAL A 86 2.80 -27.36 -11.49
CA VAL A 86 3.06 -26.52 -10.31
C VAL A 86 2.82 -27.26 -8.98
N PRO A 87 1.73 -28.04 -8.82
CA PRO A 87 1.53 -28.83 -7.60
C PRO A 87 2.66 -29.87 -7.38
N ASP A 88 3.13 -30.49 -8.46
CA ASP A 88 4.19 -31.49 -8.40
C ASP A 88 5.53 -30.87 -7.97
N LEU A 89 5.89 -29.71 -8.53
CA LEU A 89 7.10 -28.97 -8.13
C LEU A 89 7.03 -28.46 -6.69
N LEU A 90 5.85 -28.03 -6.23
CA LEU A 90 5.65 -27.63 -4.84
C LEU A 90 5.74 -28.83 -3.88
N SER A 91 5.37 -30.02 -4.34
CA SER A 91 5.55 -31.26 -3.58
C SER A 91 7.03 -31.67 -3.52
N GLU A 92 7.78 -31.46 -4.61
CA GLU A 92 9.21 -31.77 -4.71
C GLU A 92 10.04 -30.86 -3.81
N ILE A 93 9.84 -29.54 -3.87
CA ILE A 93 10.52 -28.56 -2.98
C ILE A 93 10.22 -28.83 -1.50
N ARG A 94 8.99 -29.26 -1.17
CA ARG A 94 8.62 -29.64 0.20
C ARG A 94 9.28 -30.95 0.65
N SER A 95 9.53 -31.88 -0.27
CA SER A 95 10.26 -33.12 0.02
C SER A 95 11.77 -32.89 0.15
N GLU A 96 12.36 -31.99 -0.65
CA GLU A 96 13.79 -31.64 -0.58
C GLU A 96 14.13 -30.76 0.62
N GLY A 97 13.19 -29.95 1.11
CA GLY A 97 13.32 -29.18 2.35
C GLY A 97 12.96 -29.93 3.64
N GLY A 98 12.51 -31.19 3.53
CA GLY A 98 12.04 -32.02 4.63
C GLY A 98 13.16 -32.79 5.36
N SER A 99 14.26 -32.13 5.72
CA SER A 99 15.26 -32.66 6.65
C SER A 99 16.16 -31.54 7.14
N THR A 100 15.70 -30.70 8.05
CA THR A 100 16.33 -30.40 9.36
C THR A 100 15.44 -29.35 10.05
N TRP A 101 14.64 -29.78 11.03
CA TRP A 101 14.49 -29.26 12.41
C TRP A 101 13.28 -29.96 13.05
#